data_AF-A0A2J1DS78-F1
#
_entry.id   AF-A0A2J1DS78-F1
#
_cell.length_a   1.000
_cell.length_b   1.000
_cell.length_c   1.000
_cell.angle_alpha   90.00
_cell.angle_beta   90.00
_cell.angle_gamma   90.00
#
_symmetry.space_group_name_H-M   'P 1'
#
loop_
_entity.id
_entity.type
_entity.pdbx_description
1 polymer ?
#
loop_
_entity_poly.entity_id
_entity_poly.type
_entity_poly.pdbx_seq_one_letter_code
_entity_poly.pdbx_strand_id
1 'polypeptide(L)'
;MSRFHSMVSRRDFMKAVGLAGAGLGASAAISPVFHDVDEFMSSPTAEWKRPWYVKNRELEDPTVELDWSLMYRSDGIWTGQNNPTQDFFLGAEEGAKRRAAAAAYSANAVKTNQSGMTLRDRALSSGNYMYPYHFHGTCLQHHP
;
A
#
# COMPACT_ATOMS: atom_id res chain seq x y z
N MET A 1 40.72 -20.05 -42.77
CA MET A 1 39.76 -18.98 -43.14
C MET A 1 38.37 -19.44 -42.76
N SER A 2 37.65 -18.56 -42.07
CA SER A 2 36.18 -18.43 -41.89
C SER A 2 35.30 -19.55 -42.49
N ARG A 3 34.26 -20.04 -41.83
CA ARG A 3 33.13 -19.24 -41.33
C ARG A 3 32.30 -20.06 -40.33
N PHE A 4 32.04 -19.48 -39.16
CA PHE A 4 30.92 -19.85 -38.31
C PHE A 4 29.61 -19.49 -39.02
N HIS A 5 28.86 -20.48 -39.50
CA HIS A 5 27.43 -20.33 -39.81
C HIS A 5 26.72 -21.62 -39.42
N SER A 6 26.47 -21.79 -38.12
CA SER A 6 25.32 -22.59 -37.67
C SER A 6 24.09 -21.76 -38.00
N MET A 7 23.64 -21.80 -39.26
CA MET A 7 22.32 -21.29 -39.62
C MET A 7 21.36 -22.42 -39.31
N VAL A 8 20.60 -22.25 -38.23
CA VAL A 8 19.39 -23.03 -37.96
C VAL A 8 18.62 -23.13 -39.28
N SER A 9 18.36 -24.36 -39.75
CA SER A 9 17.65 -24.52 -41.01
C SER A 9 16.24 -23.96 -40.87
N ARG A 10 15.65 -23.41 -41.95
CA ARG A 10 14.26 -22.91 -41.94
C ARG A 10 13.28 -23.95 -41.38
N ARG A 11 13.56 -25.24 -41.59
CA ARG A 11 12.78 -26.36 -41.06
C ARG A 11 12.91 -26.48 -39.54
N ASP A 12 14.12 -26.36 -39.00
CA ASP A 12 14.35 -26.44 -37.55
C ASP A 12 13.80 -25.21 -36.83
N PHE A 13 13.89 -24.04 -37.47
CA PHE A 13 13.21 -22.82 -37.01
C PHE A 13 11.70 -23.01 -36.95
N MET A 14 11.06 -23.53 -38.01
CA MET A 14 9.61 -23.77 -38.01
C MET A 14 9.16 -24.86 -37.04
N LYS A 15 9.99 -25.88 -36.79
CA LYS A 15 9.74 -26.87 -35.73
C LYS A 15 9.81 -26.24 -34.34
N ALA A 16 10.80 -25.38 -34.10
CA ALA A 16 10.93 -24.66 -32.84
C ALA A 16 9.75 -23.69 -32.62
N VAL A 17 9.34 -22.94 -33.64
CA VAL A 17 8.17 -22.05 -33.60
C VAL A 17 6.88 -22.85 -33.43
N GLY A 18 6.71 -23.97 -34.12
CA GLY A 18 5.55 -24.84 -33.99
C GLY A 18 5.45 -25.48 -32.60
N LEU A 19 6.58 -25.93 -32.04
CA LEU A 19 6.63 -26.51 -30.69
C LEU A 19 6.46 -25.44 -29.60
N ALA A 20 7.05 -24.25 -29.79
CA ALA A 20 6.84 -23.11 -28.91
C ALA A 20 5.40 -22.59 -28.98
N GLY A 21 4.81 -22.52 -30.17
CA GLY A 21 3.42 -22.11 -30.40
C GLY A 21 2.43 -23.13 -29.85
N ALA A 22 2.69 -24.43 -30.01
CA ALA A 22 1.90 -25.49 -29.39
C ALA A 22 2.07 -25.53 -27.86
N GLY A 23 3.28 -25.30 -27.34
CA GLY A 23 3.55 -25.25 -25.90
C GLY A 23 2.89 -24.04 -25.21
N LEU A 24 2.97 -22.87 -25.84
CA LEU A 24 2.31 -21.65 -25.35
C LEU A 24 0.79 -21.74 -25.51
N GLY A 25 0.29 -22.23 -26.65
CA GLY A 25 -1.14 -22.44 -26.89
C GLY A 25 -1.75 -23.49 -25.98
N ALA A 26 -1.03 -24.57 -25.67
CA ALA A 26 -1.44 -25.54 -24.66
C ALA A 26 -1.46 -24.91 -23.27
N SER A 27 -0.42 -24.14 -22.89
CA SER A 27 -0.38 -23.49 -21.57
C SER A 27 -1.49 -22.45 -21.35
N ALA A 28 -1.93 -21.77 -22.41
CA ALA A 28 -3.08 -20.87 -22.38
C ALA A 28 -4.43 -21.61 -22.29
N ALA A 29 -4.51 -22.84 -22.78
CA ALA A 29 -5.73 -23.67 -22.70
C ALA A 29 -5.94 -24.31 -21.31
N ILE A 30 -4.88 -24.45 -20.50
CA ILE A 30 -4.95 -24.91 -19.10
C ILE A 30 -4.94 -23.76 -18.08
N SER A 31 -4.80 -22.50 -18.52
CA SER A 31 -4.94 -21.36 -17.61
C SER A 31 -6.42 -21.12 -17.30
N PRO A 32 -6.80 -20.87 -16.03
CA PRO A 32 -8.18 -20.52 -15.69
C PRO A 32 -8.62 -19.28 -16.47
N VAL A 33 -9.70 -19.42 -17.26
CA VAL A 33 -10.30 -18.32 -18.02
C VAL A 33 -11.36 -17.68 -17.14
N PHE A 34 -11.08 -16.50 -16.63
CA PHE A 34 -12.03 -15.69 -15.86
C PHE A 34 -12.86 -14.84 -16.83
N HIS A 35 -14.18 -14.84 -16.65
CA HIS A 35 -15.16 -14.16 -17.50
C HIS A 35 -15.51 -12.78 -16.94
N ASP A 36 -15.44 -12.61 -15.63
CA ASP A 36 -15.56 -11.34 -14.94
C ASP A 36 -14.62 -11.26 -13.72
N VAL A 37 -14.62 -10.09 -13.08
CA VAL A 37 -13.79 -9.81 -11.91
C VAL A 37 -14.27 -10.60 -10.70
N ASP A 38 -15.56 -10.89 -10.60
CA ASP A 38 -16.13 -11.64 -9.48
C ASP A 38 -15.68 -13.11 -9.53
N GLU A 39 -15.64 -13.73 -10.73
CA GLU A 39 -15.08 -15.06 -10.95
C GLU A 39 -13.59 -15.10 -10.60
N PHE A 40 -12.82 -14.09 -11.02
CA PHE A 40 -11.41 -13.96 -10.64
C PHE A 40 -11.24 -13.88 -9.12
N MET A 41 -12.03 -13.04 -8.44
CA MET A 41 -11.93 -12.84 -6.99
C MET A 41 -12.41 -14.05 -6.18
N SER A 42 -13.31 -14.85 -6.73
CA SER A 42 -13.76 -16.12 -6.11
C SER A 42 -12.77 -17.29 -6.31
N SER A 43 -11.74 -17.11 -7.14
CA SER A 43 -10.76 -18.14 -7.43
C SER A 43 -9.90 -18.50 -6.20
N PRO A 44 -9.61 -19.79 -5.95
CA PRO A 44 -8.62 -20.20 -4.95
C PRO A 44 -7.23 -19.60 -5.19
N THR A 45 -6.92 -19.19 -6.43
CA THR A 45 -5.65 -18.54 -6.77
C THR A 45 -5.60 -17.05 -6.44
N ALA A 46 -6.75 -16.40 -6.27
CA ALA A 46 -6.86 -14.99 -5.88
C ALA A 46 -6.75 -14.80 -4.36
N GLU A 47 -6.70 -15.89 -3.59
CA GLU A 47 -6.49 -15.81 -2.15
C GLU A 47 -5.11 -15.21 -1.82
N TRP A 48 -5.13 -14.24 -0.91
CA TRP A 48 -3.90 -13.70 -0.36
C TRP A 48 -3.20 -14.78 0.49
N LYS A 49 -2.06 -15.29 0.01
CA LYS A 49 -1.20 -16.21 0.77
C LYS A 49 -0.72 -15.56 2.07
N ARG A 50 -1.35 -15.93 3.19
CA ARG A 50 -0.94 -15.53 4.54
C ARG A 50 0.19 -16.44 5.06
N PRO A 51 1.04 -15.97 5.98
CA PRO A 51 1.97 -16.83 6.71
C PRO A 51 1.25 -17.98 7.43
N TRP A 52 1.93 -19.13 7.60
CA TRP A 52 1.34 -20.38 8.12
C TRP A 52 0.65 -20.28 9.48
N TYR A 53 1.00 -19.29 10.31
CA TYR A 53 0.43 -19.09 11.64
C TYR A 53 -0.85 -18.24 11.62
N VAL A 54 -1.19 -17.63 10.47
CA VAL A 54 -2.43 -16.85 10.31
C VAL A 54 -3.54 -17.80 9.86
N LYS A 55 -4.53 -17.99 10.74
CA LYS A 55 -5.71 -18.80 10.45
C LYS A 55 -6.78 -17.93 9.78
N ASN A 56 -7.39 -18.43 8.71
CA ASN A 56 -8.58 -17.82 8.15
C ASN A 56 -9.78 -18.11 9.07
N ARG A 57 -10.68 -17.13 9.21
CA ARG A 57 -11.96 -17.27 9.91
C ARG A 57 -13.08 -16.95 8.93
N GLU A 58 -14.28 -17.39 9.25
CA GLU A 58 -15.46 -17.10 8.45
C GLU A 58 -15.75 -15.59 8.45
N LEU A 59 -16.52 -15.14 7.45
CA LEU A 59 -16.99 -13.77 7.39
C LEU A 59 -17.78 -13.43 8.66
N GLU A 60 -17.63 -12.22 9.18
CA GLU A 60 -18.35 -11.74 10.37
C GLU A 60 -18.02 -12.49 11.67
N ASP A 61 -16.94 -13.27 11.69
CA ASP A 61 -16.44 -13.94 12.89
C ASP A 61 -15.17 -13.22 13.41
N PRO A 62 -15.30 -12.20 14.31
CA PRO A 62 -14.17 -11.47 14.91
C PRO A 62 -13.51 -12.24 16.05
N THR A 63 -12.20 -12.13 16.24
CA THR A 63 -11.44 -12.95 17.22
C THR A 63 -11.76 -12.65 18.68
N VAL A 64 -12.56 -11.61 18.92
CA VAL A 64 -12.95 -11.13 20.24
C VAL A 64 -14.46 -11.13 20.32
N GLU A 65 -14.97 -11.52 21.49
CA GLU A 65 -16.40 -11.39 21.82
C GLU A 65 -16.81 -9.93 21.71
N LEU A 66 -17.89 -9.66 20.97
CA LEU A 66 -18.37 -8.31 20.74
C LEU A 66 -19.77 -8.14 21.31
N ASP A 67 -19.89 -7.26 22.30
CA ASP A 67 -21.19 -6.86 22.84
C ASP A 67 -21.81 -5.79 21.96
N TRP A 68 -22.70 -6.21 21.07
CA TRP A 68 -23.43 -5.34 20.16
C TRP A 68 -24.33 -4.32 20.87
N SER A 69 -24.72 -4.57 22.13
CA SER A 69 -25.55 -3.63 22.90
C SER A 69 -24.78 -2.39 23.37
N LEU A 70 -23.45 -2.52 23.50
CA LEU A 70 -22.54 -1.44 23.89
C LEU A 70 -21.89 -0.74 22.70
N MET A 71 -22.02 -1.30 21.50
CA MET A 71 -21.35 -0.74 20.34
C MET A 71 -22.08 0.48 19.79
N TYR A 72 -21.34 1.57 19.64
CA TYR A 72 -21.81 2.79 19.01
C TYR A 72 -20.78 3.31 18.03
N ARG A 73 -21.23 4.08 17.04
CA ARG A 73 -20.32 4.74 16.10
C ARG A 73 -19.74 5.99 16.75
N SER A 74 -18.45 6.00 17.01
CA SER A 74 -17.77 7.18 17.55
C SER A 74 -17.66 8.28 16.48
N ASP A 75 -17.76 9.54 16.91
CA ASP A 75 -17.69 10.74 16.05
C ASP A 75 -16.25 11.03 15.57
N GLY A 76 -15.27 10.16 15.84
CA GLY A 76 -13.87 10.31 15.43
C GLY A 76 -13.11 11.49 16.06
N ILE A 77 -13.81 12.46 16.66
CA ILE A 77 -13.21 13.64 17.29
C ILE A 77 -12.51 13.29 18.61
N TRP A 78 -13.00 12.29 19.35
CA TRP A 78 -12.53 11.88 20.68
C TRP A 78 -11.26 11.04 20.62
N THR A 79 -10.25 11.55 19.93
CA THR A 79 -8.92 10.95 19.83
C THR A 79 -7.89 11.87 20.44
N GLY A 80 -6.82 11.30 21.01
CA GLY A 80 -5.73 12.08 21.58
C GLY A 80 -4.92 12.88 20.54
N GLN A 81 -5.16 12.66 19.25
CA GLN A 81 -4.52 13.39 18.14
C GLN A 81 -5.25 14.69 17.79
N ASN A 82 -6.52 14.83 18.20
CA ASN A 82 -7.36 15.96 17.80
C ASN A 82 -7.24 17.12 18.79
N ASN A 83 -7.05 18.34 18.29
CA ASN A 83 -6.85 19.54 19.13
C ASN A 83 -8.04 19.82 20.08
N PRO A 84 -9.32 19.78 19.64
CA PRO A 84 -10.46 19.97 20.54
C PRO A 84 -10.48 19.00 21.72
N THR A 85 -10.07 17.74 21.50
CA THR A 85 -10.02 16.73 22.57
C THR A 85 -8.90 17.03 23.55
N GLN A 86 -7.73 17.45 23.04
CA GLN A 86 -6.63 17.89 23.90
C GLN A 86 -7.01 19.14 24.70
N ASP A 87 -7.66 20.12 24.08
CA ASP A 87 -8.10 21.36 24.73
C ASP A 87 -9.18 21.08 25.80
N PHE A 88 -10.05 20.08 25.59
CA PHE A 88 -11.03 19.64 26.59
C PHE A 88 -10.38 19.08 27.86
N PHE A 89 -9.34 18.24 27.73
CA PHE A 89 -8.69 17.59 28.87
C PHE A 89 -7.57 18.41 29.52
N LEU A 90 -6.78 19.15 28.72
CA LEU A 90 -5.62 19.91 29.19
C LEU A 90 -5.94 21.38 29.45
N GLY A 91 -7.05 21.88 28.90
CA GLY A 91 -7.36 23.31 28.81
C GLY A 91 -6.74 23.93 27.55
N ALA A 92 -7.52 24.80 26.88
CA ALA A 92 -7.11 25.45 25.63
C ALA A 92 -5.81 26.26 25.76
N GLU A 93 -5.56 26.86 26.93
CA GLU A 93 -4.36 27.66 27.19
C GLU A 93 -3.09 26.79 27.21
N GLU A 94 -3.13 25.64 27.89
CA GLU A 94 -2.02 24.69 27.93
C GLU A 94 -1.79 24.05 26.56
N GLY A 95 -2.87 23.74 25.83
CA GLY A 95 -2.81 23.27 24.44
C GLY A 95 -2.11 24.28 23.52
N ALA A 96 -2.42 25.58 23.65
CA ALA A 96 -1.76 26.65 22.91
C ALA A 96 -0.27 26.79 23.28
N LYS A 97 0.05 26.74 24.58
CA LYS A 97 1.43 26.82 25.09
C LYS A 97 2.30 25.69 24.54
N ARG A 98 1.81 24.45 24.53
CA ARG A 98 2.54 23.29 23.99
C ARG A 98 2.81 23.42 22.50
N ARG A 99 1.82 23.87 21.72
CA ARG A 99 1.97 24.12 20.28
C ARG A 99 3.01 25.21 20.00
N ALA A 100 2.98 26.30 20.76
CA ALA A 100 3.98 27.36 20.65
C ALA A 100 5.40 26.87 20.97
N ALA A 101 5.56 26.08 22.04
CA ALA A 101 6.84 25.48 22.40
C ALA A 101 7.37 24.52 21.31
N ALA A 102 6.51 23.67 20.76
CA ALA A 102 6.87 22.74 19.67
C ALA A 102 7.28 23.46 18.38
N ALA A 103 6.59 24.55 18.03
CA ALA A 103 6.93 25.38 16.88
C ALA A 103 8.29 26.07 17.06
N ALA A 104 8.54 26.65 18.24
CA ALA A 104 9.82 27.29 18.57
C ALA A 104 10.98 26.29 18.55
N TYR A 105 10.79 25.10 19.15
CA TYR A 105 11.76 24.01 19.11
C TYR A 105 12.10 23.60 17.69
N SER A 106 11.07 23.34 16.86
CA SER A 106 11.25 22.94 15.46
C SER A 106 12.00 23.99 14.64
N ALA A 107 11.68 25.28 14.83
CA ALA A 107 12.36 26.37 14.12
C ALA A 107 13.83 26.50 14.53
N ASN A 108 14.13 26.37 15.83
CA ASN A 108 15.49 26.42 16.34
C ASN A 108 16.31 25.22 15.87
N ALA A 109 15.74 24.01 15.88
CA ALA A 109 16.41 22.79 15.43
C ALA A 109 16.88 22.88 13.96
N VAL A 110 16.09 23.50 13.09
CA VAL A 110 16.48 23.74 11.69
C VAL A 110 17.61 24.76 11.61
N LYS A 111 17.55 25.86 12.38
CA LYS A 111 18.59 26.91 12.39
C LYS A 111 19.92 26.39 12.91
N THR A 112 19.91 25.52 13.90
CA THR A 112 21.12 24.96 14.52
C THR A 112 21.64 23.73 13.79
N ASN A 113 21.02 23.32 12.66
CA ASN A 113 21.32 22.08 11.95
C ASN A 113 21.38 20.86 12.89
N GLN A 114 20.41 20.77 13.80
CA GLN A 114 20.31 19.64 14.70
C GLN A 114 20.14 18.35 13.89
N SER A 115 20.94 17.34 14.21
CA SER A 115 20.90 16.04 13.54
C SER A 115 19.49 15.45 13.54
N GLY A 116 19.01 14.98 12.39
CA GLY A 116 17.67 14.43 12.19
C GLY A 116 16.55 15.47 12.06
N MET A 117 16.86 16.75 12.21
CA MET A 117 15.93 17.88 12.08
C MET A 117 16.48 18.96 11.15
N THR A 118 17.43 18.61 10.29
CA THR A 118 17.99 19.53 9.30
C THR A 118 16.92 19.91 8.29
N LEU A 119 17.17 20.97 7.52
CA LEU A 119 16.27 21.38 6.44
C LEU A 119 15.99 20.23 5.45
N ARG A 120 17.01 19.40 5.15
CA ARG A 120 16.88 18.24 4.28
C ARG A 120 15.96 17.18 4.88
N ASP A 121 16.15 16.83 6.15
CA ASP A 121 15.35 15.80 6.84
C ASP A 121 13.89 16.25 6.93
N ARG A 122 13.67 17.54 7.23
CA ARG A 122 12.34 18.12 7.32
C ARG A 122 11.65 18.21 5.96
N ALA A 123 12.38 18.57 4.89
CA ALA A 123 11.86 18.57 3.53
C ALA A 123 11.46 17.16 3.06
N LEU A 124 12.28 16.15 3.38
CA LEU A 124 11.97 14.75 3.07
C LEU A 124 10.73 14.27 3.86
N SER A 125 10.68 14.55 5.16
CA SER A 125 9.54 14.22 6.02
C SER A 125 8.24 14.91 5.55
N SER A 126 8.29 16.19 5.20
CA SER A 126 7.13 16.91 4.68
C SER A 126 6.67 16.39 3.31
N GLY A 127 7.61 16.00 2.43
CA GLY A 127 7.28 15.39 1.15
C GLY A 127 6.54 14.06 1.31
N ASN A 128 6.91 13.27 2.32
CA ASN A 128 6.21 12.02 2.66
C ASN A 128 4.80 12.26 3.23
N TYR A 129 4.58 13.35 3.99
CA TYR A 129 3.25 13.70 4.49
C TYR A 129 2.29 14.19 3.39
N MET A 130 2.81 14.48 2.18
CA MET A 130 2.05 15.06 1.06
C MET A 130 1.51 14.00 0.09
N TYR A 131 1.66 12.71 0.39
CA TYR A 131 0.91 11.68 -0.33
C TYR A 131 -0.59 11.88 -0.06
N PRO A 132 -1.43 12.04 -1.09
CA PRO A 132 -2.85 12.10 -0.86
C PRO A 132 -3.29 10.75 -0.30
N TYR A 133 -4.03 10.77 0.82
CA TYR A 133 -4.76 9.62 1.35
C TYR A 133 -5.87 9.23 0.36
N HIS A 134 -5.50 8.67 -0.79
CA HIS A 134 -6.42 7.89 -1.61
C HIS A 134 -6.30 6.46 -1.12
N PHE A 135 -7.43 5.88 -0.72
CA PHE A 135 -7.57 4.48 -0.30
C PHE A 135 -7.17 3.47 -1.42
N HIS A 136 -6.78 3.98 -2.59
CA HIS A 136 -6.41 3.26 -3.80
C HIS A 136 -5.12 3.83 -4.42
N GLY A 137 -3.99 3.73 -3.72
CA GLY A 137 -2.66 3.90 -4.31
C GLY A 137 -2.35 5.26 -4.96
N THR A 138 -1.12 5.38 -5.46
CA THR A 138 -0.60 6.59 -6.11
C THR A 138 -1.19 6.76 -7.52
N CYS A 139 -2.34 7.44 -7.66
CA CYS A 139 -2.73 7.98 -8.95
C CYS A 139 -2.05 9.34 -9.17
N LEU A 140 -1.07 9.35 -10.08
CA LEU A 140 -0.57 10.57 -10.71
C LEU A 140 -1.74 11.32 -11.34
N GLN A 141 -2.19 12.39 -10.69
CA GLN A 141 -3.12 13.34 -11.31
C GLN A 141 -2.36 14.14 -12.36
N HIS A 142 -2.45 13.72 -13.62
CA HIS A 142 -2.19 14.61 -14.75
C HIS A 142 -3.36 15.60 -14.84
N HIS A 143 -3.07 16.86 -14.51
CA HIS A 143 -3.97 17.96 -14.82
C HIS A 143 -3.85 18.33 -16.32
N PRO A 144 -4.98 18.62 -17.00
CA PRO A 144 -5.01 19.16 -18.35
C PRO A 144 -4.48 20.60 -18.44
#